data_AF-A0A9D8QVV3-F1
#
_entry.id   AF-A0A9D8QVV3-F1
#
_cell.length_a   1.000
_cell.length_b   1.000
_cell.length_c   1.000
_cell.angle_alpha   90.00
_cell.angle_beta   90.00
_cell.angle_gamma   90.00
#
_symmetry.space_group_name_H-M   'P 1'
#
loop_
_entity.id
_entity.type
_entity.pdbx_description
1 polymer ?
#
loop_
_entity_poly.entity_id
_entity_poly.type
_entity_poly.pdbx_seq_one_letter_code
_entity_poly.pdbx_strand_id
1 'polypeptide(L)'
;RRHTSRIELAQLVDVAINELENEFLILETVCEDLKVQYLKNDDEARCKIVKAAEIGTINSSDILPVFQEFKSPRHEAFLEPTRWSLLNAFTETIKKYTPQRVDCSYSALNRAFGLDGSRPELWK
;
A
#
# COMPACT_ATOMS: atom_id res chain seq x y z
N ARG A 1 7.32 33.60 -32.06
CA ARG A 1 7.20 32.33 -32.84
C ARG A 1 6.77 31.26 -31.86
N ARG A 2 5.59 30.65 -32.06
CA ARG A 2 4.88 29.75 -31.12
C ARG A 2 5.75 28.60 -30.63
N HIS A 3 5.89 28.45 -29.32
CA HIS A 3 6.65 27.35 -28.67
C HIS A 3 5.80 26.10 -28.38
N THR A 4 4.50 26.12 -28.72
CA THR A 4 3.51 25.06 -28.39
C THR A 4 2.88 24.38 -29.61
N SER A 5 3.34 24.67 -30.83
CA SER A 5 2.72 24.17 -32.08
C SER A 5 3.04 22.71 -32.42
N ARG A 6 3.48 21.89 -31.46
CA ARG A 6 3.84 20.47 -31.65
C ARG A 6 3.41 19.56 -30.50
N ILE A 7 2.63 20.06 -29.55
CA ILE A 7 2.02 19.19 -28.54
C ILE A 7 0.75 18.61 -29.16
N GLU A 8 0.85 17.39 -29.68
CA GLU A 8 -0.29 16.59 -30.14
C GLU A 8 -1.10 16.16 -28.90
N LEU A 9 -1.96 17.06 -28.42
CA LEU A 9 -2.74 16.88 -27.20
C LEU A 9 -3.52 15.56 -27.18
N ALA A 10 -4.08 15.15 -28.32
CA ALA A 10 -4.80 13.88 -28.44
C ALA A 10 -3.90 12.68 -28.13
N GLN A 11 -2.68 12.66 -28.67
CA GLN A 11 -1.73 11.56 -28.41
C GLN A 11 -1.27 11.55 -26.94
N LEU A 12 -1.08 12.72 -26.32
CA LEU A 12 -0.75 12.79 -24.89
C LEU A 12 -1.88 12.27 -24.00
N VAL A 13 -3.13 12.59 -24.35
CA VAL A 13 -4.31 12.09 -23.63
C VAL A 13 -4.40 10.57 -23.77
N ASP A 14 -4.25 10.03 -24.98
CA ASP A 14 -4.28 8.58 -25.20
C ASP A 14 -3.18 7.87 -24.41
N VAL A 15 -1.95 8.40 -24.40
CA VAL A 15 -0.85 7.82 -23.62
C VAL A 15 -1.18 7.85 -22.12
N ALA A 16 -1.62 8.99 -21.59
CA ALA A 16 -1.95 9.11 -20.18
C ALA A 16 -3.10 8.18 -19.75
N ILE A 17 -4.11 7.99 -20.60
CA ILE A 17 -5.21 7.05 -20.33
C ILE A 17 -4.68 5.61 -20.29
N ASN A 18 -3.88 5.21 -21.28
CA ASN A 18 -3.31 3.86 -21.32
C ASN A 18 -2.40 3.58 -20.12
N GLU A 19 -1.59 4.56 -19.68
CA GLU A 19 -0.76 4.43 -18.48
C GLU A 19 -1.63 4.24 -17.23
N LEU A 20 -2.69 5.03 -17.07
CA LEU A 20 -3.62 4.92 -15.94
C LEU A 20 -4.39 3.59 -15.93
N GLU A 21 -4.81 3.10 -17.10
CA GLU A 21 -5.45 1.77 -17.22
C GLU A 21 -4.50 0.65 -16.79
N ASN A 22 -3.22 0.72 -17.19
CA ASN A 22 -2.22 -0.26 -16.78
C ASN A 22 -1.96 -0.21 -15.26
N GLU A 23 -1.80 0.99 -14.69
CA GLU A 23 -1.62 1.17 -13.25
C GLU A 23 -2.82 0.63 -12.46
N PHE A 24 -4.05 0.87 -12.94
CA PHE A 24 -5.26 0.36 -12.32
C PHE A 24 -5.31 -1.17 -12.35
N LEU A 25 -4.99 -1.80 -13.49
CA LEU A 25 -4.96 -3.26 -13.61
C LEU A 25 -3.92 -3.89 -12.68
N ILE A 26 -2.74 -3.27 -12.55
CA ILE A 26 -1.70 -3.69 -11.61
C ILE A 26 -2.24 -3.64 -10.18
N LEU A 27 -2.83 -2.50 -9.79
CA LEU A 27 -3.37 -2.30 -8.45
C LEU A 27 -4.44 -3.34 -8.12
N GLU A 28 -5.40 -3.54 -9.03
CA GLU A 28 -6.48 -4.52 -8.86
C GLU A 28 -5.92 -5.94 -8.67
N THR A 29 -5.00 -6.34 -9.54
CA THR A 29 -4.35 -7.66 -9.47
C THR A 29 -3.64 -7.87 -8.13
N VAL A 30 -2.83 -6.90 -7.70
CA VAL A 30 -2.11 -7.00 -6.42
C VAL A 30 -3.09 -7.01 -5.25
N CYS A 31 -4.15 -6.20 -5.28
CA CYS A 31 -5.15 -6.20 -4.23
C CYS A 31 -5.84 -7.56 -4.07
N GLU A 32 -6.24 -8.19 -5.18
CA GLU A 32 -6.86 -9.52 -5.15
C GLU A 32 -5.87 -10.59 -4.65
N ASP A 33 -4.60 -10.53 -5.07
CA ASP A 33 -3.56 -11.43 -4.58
C ASP A 33 -3.35 -11.30 -3.06
N LEU A 34 -3.33 -10.07 -2.53
CA LEU A 34 -3.14 -9.83 -1.09
C LEU A 34 -4.29 -10.40 -0.25
N LYS A 35 -5.51 -10.47 -0.80
CA LYS A 35 -6.69 -11.03 -0.10
C LYS A 35 -6.62 -12.54 0.06
N VAL A 36 -5.90 -13.25 -0.82
CA VAL A 36 -5.77 -14.72 -0.76
C VAL A 36 -4.43 -15.17 -0.16
N GLN A 37 -3.49 -14.25 0.04
CA GLN A 37 -2.21 -14.53 0.69
C GLN A 37 -2.34 -14.45 2.21
N TYR A 38 -2.52 -15.62 2.85
CA TYR A 38 -2.57 -15.74 4.30
C TYR A 38 -1.19 -15.61 4.95
N LEU A 39 -1.17 -14.98 6.13
CA LEU A 39 -0.02 -15.02 7.04
C LEU A 39 -0.02 -16.35 7.79
N LYS A 40 1.15 -16.95 7.96
CA LYS A 40 1.30 -18.27 8.58
C LYS A 40 0.94 -18.27 10.06
N ASN A 41 1.28 -17.18 10.76
CA ASN A 41 1.05 -17.01 12.19
C ASN A 41 1.26 -15.55 12.62
N ASP A 42 0.98 -15.27 13.89
CA ASP A 42 1.16 -13.95 14.49
C ASP A 42 2.62 -13.48 14.48
N ASP A 43 3.60 -14.39 14.52
CA ASP A 43 5.03 -14.02 14.51
C ASP A 43 5.47 -13.50 13.14
N GLU A 44 4.92 -14.04 12.05
CA GLU A 44 5.11 -13.47 10.73
C GLU A 44 4.55 -12.05 10.68
N ALA A 45 3.32 -11.83 11.19
CA ALA A 45 2.72 -10.50 11.25
C ALA A 45 3.59 -9.52 12.04
N ARG A 46 4.03 -9.89 13.25
CA ARG A 46 4.93 -9.06 14.08
C ARG A 46 6.23 -8.73 13.36
N CYS A 47 6.88 -9.73 12.75
CA CYS A 47 8.10 -9.54 11.99
C CYS A 47 7.91 -8.52 10.86
N LYS A 48 6.80 -8.62 10.11
CA LYS A 48 6.50 -7.65 9.04
C LYS A 48 6.20 -6.26 9.59
N ILE A 49 5.49 -6.13 10.69
CA ILE A 49 5.20 -4.83 11.30
C ILE A 49 6.49 -4.14 11.79
N VAL A 50 7.39 -4.89 12.42
CA VAL A 50 8.71 -4.36 12.82
C VAL A 50 9.50 -3.92 11.59
N LYS A 51 9.59 -4.76 10.56
CA LYS A 51 10.28 -4.42 9.30
C LYS A 51 9.70 -3.18 8.62
N ALA A 52 8.38 -2.99 8.66
CA ALA A 52 7.71 -1.80 8.15
C ALA A 52 8.12 -0.53 8.93
N ALA A 53 8.29 -0.63 10.25
CA ALA A 53 8.81 0.46 11.06
C ALA A 53 10.29 0.74 10.76
N GLU A 54 11.12 -0.29 10.54
CA GLU A 54 12.54 -0.13 10.17
C GLU A 54 12.73 0.62 8.86
N ILE A 55 11.89 0.38 7.85
CA ILE A 55 11.91 1.11 6.57
C ILE A 55 11.14 2.45 6.63
N GLY A 56 10.65 2.85 7.81
CA GLY A 56 10.03 4.15 8.04
C GLY A 56 8.60 4.30 7.51
N THR A 57 7.93 3.19 7.15
CA THR A 57 6.53 3.19 6.70
C THR A 57 5.58 3.67 7.81
N ILE A 58 5.86 3.26 9.04
CA ILE A 58 5.18 3.71 10.26
C ILE A 58 6.20 4.14 11.31
N ASN A 59 5.75 4.85 12.34
CA ASN A 59 6.59 5.13 13.51
C ASN A 59 6.75 3.88 14.38
N SER A 60 7.87 3.75 15.08
CA SER A 60 8.11 2.62 16.00
C SER A 60 7.05 2.53 17.12
N SER A 61 6.49 3.66 17.55
CA SER A 61 5.39 3.71 18.52
C SER A 61 4.11 3.04 18.03
N ASP A 62 3.98 2.82 16.72
CA ASP A 62 2.78 2.28 16.08
C ASP A 62 2.86 0.78 15.80
N ILE A 63 3.99 0.13 16.11
CA ILE A 63 4.13 -1.33 15.97
C ILE A 63 3.03 -2.08 16.74
N LEU A 64 2.81 -1.72 18.02
CA LEU A 64 1.77 -2.35 18.83
C LEU A 64 0.35 -1.99 18.36
N PRO A 65 0.02 -0.70 18.11
CA PRO A 65 -1.27 -0.32 17.51
C PRO A 65 -1.62 -1.07 16.22
N VAL A 66 -0.69 -1.19 15.26
CA VAL A 66 -0.93 -1.93 14.01
C VAL A 66 -1.19 -3.40 14.30
N PHE A 67 -0.40 -4.02 15.18
CA PHE A 67 -0.62 -5.42 15.53
C PHE A 67 -1.98 -5.65 16.20
N GLN A 68 -2.43 -4.73 17.06
CA GLN A 68 -3.75 -4.79 17.69
C GLN A 68 -4.88 -4.64 16.67
N GLU A 69 -4.78 -3.69 15.74
CA GLU A 69 -5.75 -3.51 14.67
C GLU A 69 -5.77 -4.74 13.74
N PHE A 70 -4.64 -5.39 13.49
CA PHE A 70 -4.60 -6.65 12.73
C PHE A 70 -5.28 -7.82 13.46
N LYS A 71 -5.12 -7.91 14.80
CA LYS A 71 -5.73 -8.97 15.61
C LYS A 71 -7.23 -8.78 15.84
N SER A 72 -7.66 -7.53 15.96
CA SER A 72 -9.04 -7.13 16.23
C SER A 72 -9.42 -5.96 15.32
N PRO A 73 -9.59 -6.22 14.01
CA PRO A 73 -9.85 -5.16 13.05
C PRO A 73 -11.22 -4.52 13.27
N ARG A 74 -11.29 -3.22 13.01
CA ARG A 74 -12.55 -2.45 13.09
C ARG A 74 -13.56 -2.84 12.02
N HIS A 75 -13.09 -3.43 10.92
CA HIS A 75 -13.92 -3.81 9.78
C HIS A 75 -13.93 -5.33 9.61
N GLU A 76 -15.13 -5.91 9.50
CA GLU A 76 -15.32 -7.35 9.35
C GLU A 76 -14.61 -7.92 8.11
N ALA A 77 -14.49 -7.11 7.04
CA ALA A 77 -13.79 -7.48 5.82
C ALA A 77 -12.29 -7.78 6.01
N PHE A 78 -11.72 -7.44 7.18
CA PHE A 78 -10.31 -7.64 7.49
C PHE A 78 -10.09 -8.71 8.59
N LEU A 79 -11.12 -9.46 8.98
CA LEU A 79 -11.01 -10.50 10.02
C LEU A 79 -10.06 -11.64 9.62
N GLU A 80 -10.03 -11.98 8.33
CA GLU A 80 -9.14 -13.02 7.82
C GLU A 80 -7.68 -12.55 7.89
N PRO A 81 -6.73 -13.34 8.45
CA PRO A 81 -5.34 -12.94 8.68
C PRO A 81 -4.49 -12.99 7.39
N THR A 82 -4.88 -12.17 6.43
CA THR A 82 -4.28 -12.06 5.10
C THR A 82 -3.31 -10.88 5.04
N ARG A 83 -2.52 -10.81 3.97
CA ARG A 83 -1.68 -9.63 3.73
C ARG A 83 -2.54 -8.40 3.46
N TRP A 84 -3.73 -8.57 2.90
CA TRP A 84 -4.72 -7.51 2.73
C TRP A 84 -5.19 -6.92 4.06
N SER A 85 -5.56 -7.76 5.04
CA SER A 85 -5.94 -7.24 6.37
C SER A 85 -4.77 -6.59 7.09
N LEU A 86 -3.55 -7.11 6.92
CA LEU A 86 -2.35 -6.46 7.47
C LEU A 86 -2.11 -5.07 6.85
N LEU A 87 -2.22 -4.93 5.52
CA LEU A 87 -2.16 -3.62 4.85
C LEU A 87 -3.20 -2.67 5.45
N ASN A 88 -4.43 -3.12 5.63
CA ASN A 88 -5.50 -2.29 6.18
C ASN A 88 -5.30 -1.93 7.65
N ALA A 89 -4.67 -2.81 8.45
CA ALA A 89 -4.28 -2.47 9.82
C ALA A 89 -3.26 -1.31 9.86
N PHE A 90 -2.33 -1.26 8.89
CA PHE A 90 -1.45 -0.09 8.73
C PHE A 90 -2.25 1.16 8.34
N THR A 91 -3.09 1.09 7.30
CA THR A 91 -3.83 2.26 6.82
C THR A 91 -4.75 2.84 7.89
N GLU A 92 -5.46 2.00 8.66
CA GLU A 92 -6.27 2.46 9.79
C GLU A 92 -5.44 3.14 10.88
N THR A 93 -4.23 2.63 11.15
CA THR A 93 -3.37 3.20 12.19
C THR A 93 -2.79 4.56 11.79
N ILE A 94 -2.40 4.73 10.52
CA ILE A 94 -1.76 5.97 10.05
C ILE A 94 -2.75 7.12 9.82
N LYS A 95 -4.06 6.87 9.77
CA LYS A 95 -5.09 7.93 9.63
C LYS A 95 -4.99 9.03 10.70
N LYS A 96 -4.37 8.75 11.84
CA LYS A 96 -4.12 9.73 12.92
C LYS A 96 -2.96 10.68 12.65
N TYR A 97 -2.13 10.40 11.65
CA TYR A 97 -0.98 11.22 11.30
C TYR A 97 -1.43 12.54 10.65
N THR A 98 -0.50 13.50 10.52
CA THR A 98 -0.72 14.70 9.72
C THR A 98 -0.83 14.33 8.23
N PRO A 99 -1.56 15.11 7.41
CA PRO A 99 -1.74 14.78 5.99
C PRO A 99 -0.42 14.51 5.24
N GLN A 100 0.60 15.35 5.47
CA GLN A 100 1.91 15.18 4.84
C GLN A 100 2.59 13.87 5.22
N ARG A 101 2.41 13.43 6.48
CA ARG A 101 2.97 12.17 6.96
C ARG A 101 2.17 10.98 6.44
N VAL A 102 0.84 11.10 6.33
CA VAL A 102 -0.03 10.10 5.69
C VAL A 102 0.41 9.86 4.25
N ASP A 103 0.63 10.90 3.45
CA ASP A 103 1.07 10.76 2.05
C ASP A 103 2.41 10.02 1.93
N CYS A 104 3.38 10.37 2.78
CA CYS A 104 4.66 9.65 2.84
C CYS A 104 4.47 8.18 3.24
N SER A 105 3.63 7.90 4.24
CA SER A 105 3.35 6.55 4.70
C SER A 105 2.61 5.71 3.66
N TYR A 106 1.64 6.28 2.93
CA TYR A 106 0.97 5.59 1.82
C TYR A 106 1.93 5.27 0.68
N SER A 107 2.79 6.22 0.31
CA SER A 107 3.82 5.96 -0.70
C SER A 107 4.76 4.82 -0.29
N ALA A 108 5.17 4.79 0.98
CA ALA A 108 5.98 3.70 1.53
C ALA A 108 5.21 2.37 1.59
N LEU A 109 3.92 2.38 1.95
CA LEU A 109 3.07 1.19 1.96
C LEU A 109 2.89 0.61 0.55
N ASN A 110 2.68 1.46 -0.46
CA ASN A 110 2.59 1.03 -1.85
C ASN A 110 3.82 0.22 -2.23
N ARG A 111 5.01 0.72 -1.89
CA ARG A 111 6.27 0.03 -2.14
C ARG A 111 6.44 -1.25 -1.29
N ALA A 112 6.07 -1.19 -0.02
CA ALA A 112 6.20 -2.30 0.92
C ALA A 112 5.35 -3.51 0.48
N PHE A 113 4.16 -3.24 -0.07
CA PHE A 113 3.19 -4.25 -0.52
C PHE A 113 3.19 -4.50 -2.03
N GLY A 114 3.92 -3.71 -2.82
CA GLY A 114 4.02 -3.89 -4.27
C GLY A 114 2.79 -3.38 -5.05
N LEU A 115 2.01 -2.47 -4.46
CA LEU A 115 0.85 -1.84 -5.10
C LEU A 115 1.25 -0.96 -6.30
N ASP A 116 2.53 -0.60 -6.39
CA ASP A 116 3.17 0.13 -7.49
C ASP A 116 3.63 -0.79 -8.65
N GLY A 117 3.25 -2.08 -8.63
CA GLY A 117 3.69 -3.08 -9.61
C GLY A 117 5.13 -3.55 -9.45
N SER A 118 5.85 -3.03 -8.45
CA SER A 118 7.21 -3.46 -8.16
C SER A 118 7.23 -4.64 -7.19
N ARG A 119 8.39 -5.31 -7.13
CA ARG A 119 8.58 -6.39 -6.16
C ARG A 119 8.44 -5.85 -4.72
N PRO A 120 7.54 -6.40 -3.90
CA PRO A 120 7.24 -5.85 -2.60
C PRO A 120 8.43 -5.99 -1.64
N GLU A 121 8.75 -4.92 -0.91
CA GLU A 121 9.92 -4.86 -0.03
C GLU A 121 9.72 -5.58 1.30
N LEU A 122 8.47 -5.65 1.78
CA LEU A 122 8.14 -6.24 3.06
C LEU A 122 8.33 -7.77 3.05
N TRP A 123 8.13 -8.40 1.89
CA TRP A 123 8.15 -9.85 1.71
C TRP A 123 9.50 -10.40 1.22
N LYS A 124 10.52 -9.55 1.09
CA LYS A 124 11.91 -9.97 0.90
C LYS A 124 12.46 -10.69 2.13
#